data_AF-A0A1D6EAC2-F1
#
_entry.id   AF-A0A1D6EAC2-F1
#
_cell.length_a   1.000
_cell.length_b   1.000
_cell.length_c   1.000
_cell.angle_alpha   90.00
_cell.angle_beta   90.00
_cell.angle_gamma   90.00
#
_symmetry.space_group_name_H-M   'P 1'
#
loop_
_entity.id
_entity.type
_entity.pdbx_description
1 polymer ?
#
loop_
_entity_poly.entity_id
_entity_poly.type
_entity_poly.pdbx_seq_one_letter_code
_entity_poly.pdbx_strand_id
1 'polypeptide(L)'
;MAERLAASAATLRASAAATPFARRAAPANRAFFSPSLARARVGLRAAPSSLPQKARAVRCAAVAMASDAAQVRLGWHDAGTYDKNIEEWPQRGGANGSLRFDVELKHGANAGLINALKLIQPIKDKYPSITYADLFQLASATAIEEAGGPKIPMKYGRVDVTGPEQCPPEGKLPDAGPSSPADHLREVFYRMGLNDKEIVALSGAHTLGRSRPERSGWGKPETKYTVCSYLLYVRCKAGTPARKSVLSMNCSIRCLYQGLHSTTTTKTFSPKQVGIG
;
A
#
# COMPACT_ATOMS: atom_id res chain seq x y z
N MET A 1 -22.00 -50.19 26.95
CA MET A 1 -21.98 -50.72 28.32
C MET A 1 -21.35 -49.67 29.23
N ALA A 2 -22.17 -49.20 30.18
CA ALA A 2 -21.94 -48.49 31.43
C ALA A 2 -20.63 -47.71 31.72
N GLU A 3 -20.79 -46.38 31.77
CA GLU A 3 -20.53 -45.49 32.91
C GLU A 3 -19.91 -46.04 34.23
N ARG A 4 -19.10 -45.15 34.86
CA ARG A 4 -19.22 -44.61 36.25
C ARG A 4 -18.31 -45.08 37.41
N LEU A 5 -18.00 -44.07 38.23
CA LEU A 5 -17.71 -44.01 39.68
C LEU A 5 -16.27 -44.31 40.14
N ALA A 6 -15.77 -43.78 41.26
CA ALA A 6 -15.97 -42.60 42.11
C ALA A 6 -15.01 -42.77 43.30
N ALA A 7 -14.72 -41.67 43.98
CA ALA A 7 -13.82 -41.54 45.12
C ALA A 7 -14.10 -42.47 46.32
N SER A 8 -13.08 -42.63 47.17
CA SER A 8 -13.28 -42.90 48.60
C SER A 8 -12.26 -42.16 49.46
N ALA A 9 -12.76 -41.58 50.55
CA ALA A 9 -12.07 -40.83 51.58
C ALA A 9 -11.82 -41.73 52.79
N ALA A 10 -10.78 -41.46 53.59
CA ALA A 10 -10.75 -41.85 55.00
C ALA A 10 -9.79 -41.00 55.83
N THR A 11 -10.42 -40.14 56.62
CA THR A 11 -10.10 -39.52 57.91
C THR A 11 -9.28 -40.39 58.88
N LEU A 12 -8.41 -39.80 59.72
CA LEU A 12 -8.56 -39.78 61.20
C LEU A 12 -7.33 -39.26 61.98
N ARG A 13 -7.69 -38.36 62.90
CA ARG A 13 -7.30 -38.23 64.31
C ARG A 13 -6.14 -37.31 64.74
N ALA A 14 -6.58 -36.40 65.60
CA ALA A 14 -5.89 -35.46 66.47
C ALA A 14 -5.15 -36.12 67.65
N SER A 15 -4.26 -35.38 68.30
CA SER A 15 -4.44 -34.91 69.69
C SER A 15 -3.27 -34.01 70.13
N ALA A 16 -3.51 -33.26 71.20
CA ALA A 16 -2.88 -32.03 71.67
C ALA A 16 -1.87 -32.19 72.82
N ALA A 17 -1.15 -31.10 73.14
CA ALA A 17 -0.84 -30.55 74.49
C ALA A 17 0.38 -29.60 74.36
N ALA A 18 0.30 -28.28 74.55
CA ALA A 18 0.07 -27.47 75.76
C ALA A 18 1.30 -27.32 76.68
N THR A 19 1.77 -26.08 76.90
CA THR A 19 2.11 -25.46 78.21
C THR A 19 2.57 -24.00 78.06
N PRO A 20 2.52 -23.17 79.13
CA PRO A 20 2.20 -21.74 79.05
C PRO A 20 3.27 -20.80 79.65
N PHE A 21 3.18 -19.49 79.38
CA PHE A 21 3.41 -18.48 80.42
C PHE A 21 2.78 -17.13 80.07
N ALA A 22 2.38 -16.40 81.11
CA ALA A 22 1.32 -15.40 81.12
C ALA A 22 1.82 -13.94 81.23
N ARG A 23 0.82 -13.04 81.14
CA ARG A 23 0.75 -11.61 81.56
C ARG A 23 1.38 -10.62 80.55
N ARG A 24 0.75 -9.50 80.15
CA ARG A 24 -0.17 -8.56 80.84
C ARG A 24 -0.98 -7.73 79.80
N ALA A 25 -2.15 -7.21 80.19
CA ALA A 25 -3.04 -6.38 79.37
C ALA A 25 -2.94 -4.88 79.71
N ALA A 26 -3.21 -3.99 78.73
CA ALA A 26 -3.95 -2.70 78.79
C ALA A 26 -3.73 -1.89 77.47
N PRO A 27 -4.53 -0.86 77.12
CA PRO A 27 -5.84 -1.01 76.52
C PRO A 27 -5.97 -0.32 75.14
N ALA A 28 -7.18 -0.47 74.60
CA ALA A 28 -7.68 -0.09 73.30
C ALA A 28 -7.46 1.37 72.87
N ASN A 29 -7.31 1.55 71.55
CA ASN A 29 -8.01 2.61 70.85
C ASN A 29 -8.65 2.07 69.57
N ARG A 30 -9.97 2.22 69.50
CA ARG A 30 -10.82 1.83 68.37
C ARG A 30 -10.67 2.85 67.24
N ALA A 31 -10.43 2.38 66.03
CA ALA A 31 -11.02 2.98 64.83
C ALA A 31 -11.40 1.85 63.88
N PHE A 32 -12.71 1.66 63.74
CA PHE A 32 -13.34 0.82 62.72
C PHE A 32 -13.10 1.45 61.33
N PHE A 33 -12.73 0.66 60.33
CA PHE A 33 -13.40 0.57 59.02
C PHE A 33 -12.79 -0.61 58.23
N SER A 34 -13.64 -1.50 57.72
CA SER A 34 -13.31 -2.70 56.94
C SER A 34 -13.44 -2.40 55.42
N PRO A 35 -13.27 -3.36 54.49
CA PRO A 35 -12.11 -3.52 53.63
C PRO A 35 -12.42 -3.16 52.16
N SER A 36 -11.40 -2.79 51.37
CA SER A 36 -11.54 -2.89 49.91
C SER A 36 -10.20 -3.08 49.21
N LEU A 37 -10.07 -4.26 48.58
CA LEU A 37 -9.08 -4.53 47.54
C LEU A 37 -9.37 -3.64 46.32
N ALA A 38 -8.44 -2.74 45.99
CA ALA A 38 -8.36 -2.19 44.65
C ALA A 38 -6.89 -2.11 44.23
N ARG A 39 -6.43 -3.21 43.62
CA ARG A 39 -5.19 -3.30 42.86
C ARG A 39 -5.25 -2.28 41.73
N ALA A 40 -4.53 -1.18 41.84
CA ALA A 40 -4.41 -0.19 40.79
C ALA A 40 -3.79 -0.84 39.54
N ARG A 41 -4.64 -1.14 38.55
CA ARG A 41 -4.21 -1.45 37.19
C ARG A 41 -3.72 -0.14 36.59
N VAL A 42 -2.39 0.02 36.54
CA VAL A 42 -1.76 1.01 35.66
C VAL A 42 -2.26 0.70 34.26
N GLY A 43 -3.02 1.65 33.69
CA GLY A 43 -3.58 1.54 32.35
C GLY A 43 -2.49 1.24 31.35
N LEU A 44 -2.68 0.15 30.60
CA LEU A 44 -1.91 -0.15 29.42
C LEU A 44 -1.97 1.08 28.50
N ARG A 45 -0.86 1.81 28.37
CA ARG A 45 -0.66 2.71 27.24
C ARG A 45 -0.82 1.86 25.98
N ALA A 46 -1.76 2.24 25.13
CA ALA A 46 -1.92 1.62 23.82
C ALA A 46 -0.56 1.62 23.11
N ALA A 47 -0.12 0.44 22.70
CA ALA A 47 1.13 0.26 21.96
C ALA A 47 1.10 1.06 20.65
N PRO A 48 2.25 1.52 20.14
CA PRO A 48 2.32 2.18 18.84
C PRO A 48 1.75 1.24 17.78
N SER A 49 0.92 1.77 16.87
CA SER A 49 0.25 1.07 15.77
C SER A 49 1.08 -0.09 15.21
N SER A 50 0.52 -1.30 15.10
CA SER A 50 1.20 -2.55 14.70
C SER A 50 1.79 -2.60 13.27
N LEU A 51 1.75 -1.49 12.54
CA LEU A 51 2.16 -1.40 11.14
C LEU A 51 3.67 -1.37 10.91
N PRO A 52 4.58 -0.81 11.74
CA PRO A 52 6.01 -0.75 11.41
C PRO A 52 6.71 -2.11 11.27
N GLN A 53 6.36 -3.09 12.12
CA GLN A 53 6.89 -4.46 12.05
C GLN A 53 6.20 -5.30 10.96
N LYS A 54 4.86 -5.20 10.84
CA LYS A 54 4.11 -5.83 9.74
C LYS A 54 4.49 -5.26 8.37
N ALA A 55 4.79 -3.96 8.30
CA ALA A 55 5.21 -3.27 7.08
C ALA A 55 6.56 -3.75 6.57
N ARG A 56 7.48 -4.24 7.40
CA ARG A 56 8.72 -4.85 6.90
C ARG A 56 8.43 -6.16 6.17
N ALA A 57 7.57 -7.01 6.72
CA ALA A 57 7.21 -8.29 6.10
C ALA A 57 6.31 -8.11 4.87
N VAL A 58 5.39 -7.14 4.90
CA VAL A 58 4.58 -6.74 3.74
C VAL A 58 5.45 -6.07 2.67
N ARG A 59 6.42 -5.22 3.04
CA ARG A 59 7.42 -4.70 2.10
C ARG A 59 8.17 -5.84 1.43
N CYS A 60 8.76 -6.77 2.18
CA CYS A 60 9.49 -7.91 1.60
C CYS A 60 8.62 -8.78 0.68
N ALA A 61 7.34 -8.98 1.02
CA ALA A 61 6.41 -9.73 0.18
C ALA A 61 5.97 -8.94 -1.07
N ALA A 62 5.75 -7.63 -0.96
CA ALA A 62 5.46 -6.75 -2.09
C ALA A 62 6.66 -6.68 -3.05
N VAL A 63 7.89 -6.59 -2.52
CA VAL A 63 9.15 -6.65 -3.27
C VAL A 63 9.26 -7.96 -4.07
N ALA A 64 8.83 -9.09 -3.50
CA ALA A 64 8.91 -10.39 -4.16
C ALA A 64 7.94 -10.55 -5.35
N MET A 65 6.87 -9.73 -5.41
CA MET A 65 5.82 -9.83 -6.43
C MET A 65 6.05 -8.93 -7.65
N ALA A 66 7.25 -8.35 -7.79
CA ALA A 66 7.62 -7.29 -8.73
C ALA A 66 7.08 -7.46 -10.16
N SER A 67 5.93 -6.82 -10.39
CA SER A 67 5.71 -6.04 -11.59
C SER A 67 5.56 -4.57 -11.16
N ASP A 68 6.60 -3.96 -10.60
CA ASP A 68 6.56 -2.66 -9.87
C ASP A 68 5.59 -1.62 -10.47
N ALA A 69 5.60 -1.47 -11.80
CA ALA A 69 4.68 -0.57 -12.51
C ALA A 69 3.18 -0.88 -12.33
N ALA A 70 2.78 -2.16 -12.25
CA ALA A 70 1.38 -2.55 -12.05
C ALA A 70 0.89 -2.26 -10.63
N GLN A 71 1.77 -2.35 -9.63
CA GLN A 71 1.45 -2.00 -8.24
C GLN A 71 1.32 -0.48 -8.07
N VAL A 72 2.21 0.29 -8.71
CA VAL A 72 2.07 1.76 -8.79
C VAL A 72 0.75 2.13 -9.46
N ARG A 73 0.42 1.49 -10.59
CA ARG A 73 -0.85 1.72 -11.28
C ARG A 73 -2.05 1.34 -10.41
N LEU A 74 -2.02 0.21 -9.70
CA LEU A 74 -3.12 -0.20 -8.82
C LEU A 74 -3.38 0.84 -7.72
N GLY A 75 -2.34 1.30 -7.03
CA GLY A 75 -2.48 2.33 -6.00
C GLY A 75 -3.00 3.67 -6.56
N TRP A 76 -2.52 4.07 -7.75
CA TRP A 76 -3.01 5.26 -8.44
C TRP A 76 -4.49 5.13 -8.82
N HIS A 77 -4.91 4.00 -9.40
CA HIS A 77 -6.29 3.83 -9.88
C HIS A 77 -7.31 3.77 -8.73
N ASP A 78 -6.92 3.29 -7.56
CA ASP A 78 -7.76 3.33 -6.34
C ASP A 78 -7.91 4.79 -5.86
N ALA A 79 -6.80 5.54 -5.78
CA ALA A 79 -6.80 6.93 -5.31
C ALA A 79 -7.41 7.93 -6.31
N GLY A 80 -7.24 7.71 -7.60
CA GLY A 80 -7.57 8.67 -8.68
C GLY A 80 -9.06 8.88 -8.92
N THR A 81 -9.92 8.11 -8.25
CA THR A 81 -11.39 8.29 -8.30
C THR A 81 -11.88 9.37 -7.34
N TYR A 82 -10.99 9.97 -6.55
CA TYR A 82 -11.33 11.00 -5.57
C TYR A 82 -11.97 12.24 -6.22
N ASP A 83 -12.97 12.79 -5.54
CA ASP A 83 -13.62 14.04 -5.86
C ASP A 83 -13.67 14.94 -4.62
N LYS A 84 -12.97 16.08 -4.68
CA LYS A 84 -12.90 17.03 -3.57
C LYS A 84 -14.23 17.75 -3.31
N ASN A 85 -15.15 17.74 -4.27
CA ASN A 85 -16.43 18.43 -4.17
C ASN A 85 -17.50 17.58 -3.45
N ILE A 86 -17.19 16.32 -3.13
CA ILE A 86 -18.06 15.42 -2.37
C ILE A 86 -17.46 15.26 -0.97
N GLU A 87 -18.24 15.55 0.07
CA GLU A 87 -17.76 15.51 1.45
C GLU A 87 -17.80 14.10 2.03
N GLU A 88 -18.85 13.35 1.70
CA GLU A 88 -19.20 12.07 2.31
C GLU A 88 -18.24 10.94 1.89
N TRP A 89 -17.84 10.15 2.88
CA TRP A 89 -17.16 8.88 2.66
C TRP A 89 -18.19 7.74 2.69
N PRO A 90 -18.15 6.78 1.74
CA PRO A 90 -17.14 6.60 0.68
C PRO A 90 -17.46 7.24 -0.69
N GLN A 91 -18.56 7.98 -0.82
CA GLN A 91 -19.09 8.52 -2.10
C GLN A 91 -18.09 9.39 -2.87
N ARG A 92 -17.23 10.11 -2.14
CA ARG A 92 -16.14 10.91 -2.72
C ARG A 92 -15.05 10.09 -3.41
N GLY A 93 -15.07 8.75 -3.32
CA GLY A 93 -14.06 7.87 -3.90
C GLY A 93 -12.70 8.00 -3.21
N GLY A 94 -11.64 7.70 -3.96
CA GLY A 94 -10.26 7.76 -3.48
C GLY A 94 -9.79 6.46 -2.85
N ALA A 95 -8.65 6.52 -2.15
CA ALA A 95 -7.93 5.34 -1.65
C ALA A 95 -8.67 4.66 -0.47
N ASN A 96 -9.72 3.91 -0.79
CA ASN A 96 -10.62 3.24 0.14
C ASN A 96 -10.75 1.72 -0.16
N GLY A 97 -9.92 1.20 -1.08
CA GLY A 97 -9.85 -0.21 -1.41
C GLY A 97 -11.02 -0.73 -2.24
N SER A 98 -11.90 0.12 -2.78
CA SER A 98 -13.05 -0.28 -3.61
C SER A 98 -12.62 -1.00 -4.89
N LEU A 99 -11.42 -0.66 -5.40
CA LEU A 99 -10.83 -1.24 -6.61
C LEU A 99 -10.63 -2.76 -6.56
N ARG A 100 -10.78 -3.40 -5.39
CA ARG A 100 -10.75 -4.86 -5.27
C ARG A 100 -12.01 -5.55 -5.82
N PHE A 101 -13.12 -4.82 -5.94
CA PHE A 101 -14.39 -5.38 -6.36
C PHE A 101 -14.48 -5.48 -7.89
N ASP A 102 -15.15 -6.53 -8.36
CA ASP A 102 -15.28 -6.84 -9.78
C ASP A 102 -15.97 -5.71 -10.57
N VAL A 103 -16.94 -5.02 -9.97
CA VAL A 103 -17.62 -3.88 -10.59
C VAL A 103 -16.64 -2.78 -11.03
N GLU A 104 -15.70 -2.42 -10.16
CA GLU A 104 -14.72 -1.37 -10.47
C GLU A 104 -13.56 -1.91 -11.31
N LEU A 105 -13.14 -3.17 -11.11
CA LEU A 105 -12.11 -3.80 -11.94
C LEU A 105 -12.51 -3.93 -13.41
N LYS A 106 -13.80 -4.00 -13.70
CA LYS A 106 -14.36 -4.07 -15.05
C LYS A 106 -14.43 -2.74 -15.78
N HIS A 107 -14.22 -1.61 -15.10
CA HIS A 107 -14.08 -0.32 -15.77
C HIS A 107 -12.95 -0.38 -16.81
N GLY A 108 -13.14 0.22 -17.98
CA GLY A 108 -12.21 0.18 -19.11
C GLY A 108 -10.82 0.68 -18.73
N ALA A 109 -10.75 1.77 -17.96
CA ALA A 109 -9.50 2.31 -17.44
C ALA A 109 -8.74 1.33 -16.52
N ASN A 110 -9.42 0.35 -15.91
CA ASN A 110 -8.86 -0.61 -14.96
C ASN A 110 -8.43 -1.94 -15.61
N ALA A 111 -8.50 -2.04 -16.95
CA ALA A 111 -8.12 -3.23 -17.70
C ALA A 111 -6.77 -3.82 -17.24
N GLY A 112 -6.80 -5.10 -16.87
CA GLY A 112 -5.63 -5.89 -16.43
C GLY A 112 -5.21 -5.73 -14.97
N LEU A 113 -5.84 -4.84 -14.16
CA LEU A 113 -5.50 -4.67 -12.74
C LEU A 113 -5.87 -5.87 -11.87
N ILE A 114 -6.77 -6.74 -12.33
CA ILE A 114 -7.04 -8.04 -11.69
C ILE A 114 -5.76 -8.86 -11.47
N ASN A 115 -4.76 -8.75 -12.36
CA ASN A 115 -3.49 -9.44 -12.19
C ASN A 115 -2.67 -8.85 -11.04
N ALA A 116 -2.70 -7.53 -10.86
CA ALA A 116 -2.03 -6.87 -9.73
C ALA A 116 -2.71 -7.24 -8.40
N LEU A 117 -4.04 -7.32 -8.38
CA LEU A 117 -4.79 -7.79 -7.22
C LEU A 117 -4.45 -9.24 -6.86
N LYS A 118 -4.41 -10.15 -7.85
CA LYS A 118 -4.00 -11.55 -7.65
C LYS A 118 -2.62 -11.69 -7.02
N LEU A 119 -1.68 -10.81 -7.37
CA LEU A 119 -0.33 -10.81 -6.78
C LEU A 119 -0.33 -10.34 -5.32
N ILE A 120 -1.25 -9.45 -4.95
CA ILE A 120 -1.38 -8.92 -3.59
C ILE A 120 -2.20 -9.86 -2.68
N GLN A 121 -3.10 -10.68 -3.24
CA GLN A 121 -4.02 -11.51 -2.47
C GLN A 121 -3.31 -12.43 -1.44
N PRO A 122 -2.22 -13.15 -1.77
CA PRO A 122 -1.51 -13.97 -0.77
C PRO A 122 -0.96 -13.17 0.42
N ILE A 123 -0.61 -11.90 0.20
CA ILE A 123 -0.15 -10.99 1.25
C ILE A 123 -1.33 -10.57 2.12
N LYS A 124 -2.48 -10.25 1.50
CA LYS A 124 -3.71 -9.92 2.22
C LYS A 124 -4.17 -11.07 3.10
N ASP A 125 -4.15 -12.30 2.57
CA ASP A 125 -4.55 -13.51 3.30
C ASP A 125 -3.66 -13.76 4.51
N LYS A 126 -2.35 -13.49 4.38
CA LYS A 126 -1.39 -13.58 5.49
C LYS A 126 -1.58 -12.50 6.55
N TYR A 127 -2.05 -11.32 6.17
CA TYR A 127 -2.21 -10.17 7.05
C TYR A 127 -3.65 -9.63 7.00
N PRO A 128 -4.65 -10.38 7.50
CA PRO A 128 -6.06 -10.01 7.38
C PRO A 128 -6.40 -8.69 8.09
N SER A 129 -5.63 -8.31 9.12
CA SER A 129 -5.79 -7.05 9.85
C SER A 129 -5.44 -5.79 9.06
N ILE A 130 -4.75 -5.94 7.92
CA ILE A 130 -4.39 -4.81 7.05
C ILE A 130 -5.52 -4.64 6.03
N THR A 131 -5.99 -3.41 5.86
CA THR A 131 -7.02 -3.04 4.88
C THR A 131 -6.45 -3.14 3.47
N TYR A 132 -7.30 -3.46 2.49
CA TYR A 132 -6.93 -3.39 1.08
C TYR A 132 -6.47 -1.99 0.69
N ALA A 133 -7.15 -0.95 1.19
CA ALA A 133 -6.80 0.45 0.99
C ALA A 133 -5.35 0.76 1.38
N ASP A 134 -4.93 0.38 2.59
CA ASP A 134 -3.52 0.57 2.98
C ASP A 134 -2.57 -0.34 2.24
N LEU A 135 -2.98 -1.57 1.91
CA LEU A 135 -2.14 -2.53 1.22
C LEU A 135 -1.81 -2.08 -0.21
N PHE A 136 -2.78 -1.54 -0.95
CA PHE A 136 -2.55 -0.99 -2.30
C PHE A 136 -1.58 0.19 -2.27
N GLN A 137 -1.76 1.12 -1.34
CA GLN A 137 -0.90 2.30 -1.22
C GLN A 137 0.50 1.94 -0.70
N LEU A 138 0.60 0.96 0.21
CA LEU A 138 1.87 0.40 0.65
C LEU A 138 2.61 -0.30 -0.49
N ALA A 139 1.91 -1.11 -1.30
CA ALA A 139 2.51 -1.79 -2.45
C ALA A 139 3.01 -0.78 -3.49
N SER A 140 2.22 0.25 -3.80
CA SER A 140 2.60 1.32 -4.72
C SER A 140 3.85 2.09 -4.23
N ALA A 141 3.85 2.56 -2.97
CA ALA A 141 4.99 3.29 -2.43
C ALA A 141 6.27 2.44 -2.34
N THR A 142 6.12 1.16 -1.97
CA THR A 142 7.24 0.21 -1.95
C THR A 142 7.79 -0.02 -3.36
N ALA A 143 6.92 -0.15 -4.37
CA ALA A 143 7.35 -0.31 -5.76
C ALA A 143 8.14 0.91 -6.28
N ILE A 144 7.79 2.13 -5.87
CA ILE A 144 8.58 3.32 -6.19
C ILE A 144 9.95 3.28 -5.51
N GLU A 145 10.01 2.96 -4.21
CA GLU A 145 11.27 2.91 -3.44
C GLU A 145 12.21 1.81 -3.97
N GLU A 146 11.70 0.61 -4.25
CA GLU A 146 12.47 -0.53 -4.77
C GLU A 146 12.91 -0.34 -6.22
N ALA A 147 12.11 0.39 -7.00
CA ALA A 147 12.56 0.84 -8.31
C ALA A 147 13.73 1.84 -8.19
N GLY A 148 14.11 2.35 -7.00
CA GLY A 148 15.15 3.37 -6.84
C GLY A 148 14.62 4.80 -6.88
N GLY A 149 13.29 4.97 -6.79
CA GLY A 149 12.65 6.25 -6.62
C GLY A 149 12.78 6.81 -5.19
N PRO A 150 12.20 7.99 -4.93
CA PRO A 150 12.27 8.62 -3.62
C PRO A 150 11.46 7.85 -2.58
N LYS A 151 11.90 7.90 -1.32
CA LYS A 151 11.10 7.41 -0.19
C LYS A 151 9.88 8.30 0.02
N ILE A 152 8.68 7.75 -0.19
CA ILE A 152 7.42 8.46 -0.02
C ILE A 152 7.05 8.48 1.47
N PRO A 153 6.74 9.64 2.09
CA PRO A 153 6.38 9.74 3.51
C PRO A 153 4.96 9.22 3.78
N MET A 154 4.79 7.90 3.70
CA MET A 154 3.50 7.24 3.83
C MET A 154 2.95 7.28 5.26
N LYS A 155 1.65 7.53 5.35
CA LYS A 155 0.81 7.27 6.51
C LYS A 155 -0.20 6.18 6.18
N TYR A 156 -0.60 5.43 7.20
CA TYR A 156 -1.52 4.30 7.11
C TYR A 156 -2.64 4.49 8.14
N GLY A 157 -3.67 3.65 8.06
CA GLY A 157 -4.92 3.76 8.80
C GLY A 157 -6.13 3.98 7.89
N ARG A 158 -6.02 3.73 6.57
CA ARG A 158 -7.15 3.82 5.65
C ARG A 158 -8.16 2.72 5.95
N VAL A 159 -9.43 3.06 5.83
CA VAL A 159 -10.55 2.14 6.04
C VAL A 159 -11.01 1.60 4.69
N ASP A 160 -11.28 0.30 4.63
CA ASP A 160 -11.88 -0.31 3.45
C ASP A 160 -13.37 0.03 3.37
N VAL A 161 -13.85 0.29 2.15
CA VAL A 161 -15.30 0.15 1.87
C VAL A 161 -15.76 -1.29 2.17
N THR A 162 -17.01 -1.49 2.50
CA THR A 162 -17.56 -2.80 2.91
C THR A 162 -18.12 -3.61 1.75
N GLY A 163 -18.65 -2.97 0.71
CA GLY A 163 -19.32 -3.65 -0.40
C GLY A 163 -19.14 -2.98 -1.76
N PRO A 164 -19.45 -3.69 -2.86
CA PRO A 164 -19.30 -3.20 -4.23
C PRO A 164 -20.22 -2.02 -4.57
N GLU A 165 -21.34 -1.86 -3.86
CA GLU A 165 -22.26 -0.73 -3.99
C GLU A 165 -21.63 0.61 -3.59
N GLN A 166 -20.49 0.58 -2.91
CA GLN A 166 -19.72 1.75 -2.51
C GLN A 166 -18.60 2.10 -3.49
N CYS A 167 -18.48 1.36 -4.61
CA CYS A 167 -17.53 1.71 -5.65
C CYS A 167 -17.94 3.03 -6.34
N PRO A 168 -16.98 3.89 -6.69
CA PRO A 168 -17.25 5.09 -7.48
C PRO A 168 -17.75 4.70 -8.89
N PRO A 169 -18.55 5.56 -9.54
CA PRO A 169 -18.93 5.34 -10.93
C PRO A 169 -17.70 5.37 -11.85
N GLU A 170 -17.80 4.69 -13.00
CA GLU A 170 -16.80 4.75 -14.06
C GLU A 170 -16.63 6.18 -14.62
N GLY A 171 -15.48 6.45 -15.24
CA GLY A 171 -15.22 7.72 -15.95
C GLY A 171 -14.48 8.78 -15.13
N LYS A 172 -14.18 8.52 -13.85
CA LYS A 172 -13.39 9.45 -13.03
C LYS A 172 -11.88 9.47 -13.36
N LEU A 173 -11.36 8.42 -13.99
CA LEU A 173 -9.93 8.32 -14.35
C LEU A 173 -9.64 8.99 -15.70
N PRO A 174 -8.41 9.49 -15.93
CA PRO A 174 -8.10 10.22 -17.15
C PRO A 174 -8.00 9.29 -18.37
N ASP A 175 -8.65 9.66 -19.47
CA ASP A 175 -8.37 9.19 -20.83
C ASP A 175 -6.96 9.61 -21.31
N ALA A 176 -6.32 8.72 -22.07
CA ALA A 176 -5.03 8.93 -22.71
C ALA A 176 -5.13 9.62 -24.09
N GLY A 177 -6.30 9.61 -24.74
CA GLY A 177 -6.52 10.22 -26.07
C GLY A 177 -7.68 11.21 -26.18
N PRO A 178 -7.90 12.12 -25.21
CA PRO A 178 -8.95 13.14 -25.34
C PRO A 178 -8.61 14.16 -26.45
N SER A 179 -9.61 14.90 -26.92
CA SER A 179 -9.44 15.95 -27.94
C SER A 179 -8.58 17.12 -27.47
N SER A 180 -8.67 17.51 -26.19
CA SER A 180 -7.78 18.49 -25.55
C SER A 180 -7.05 17.88 -24.34
N PRO A 181 -5.84 17.31 -24.53
CA PRO A 181 -5.13 16.60 -23.46
C PRO A 181 -4.80 17.43 -22.22
N ALA A 182 -4.37 18.68 -22.38
CA ALA A 182 -3.99 19.51 -21.25
C ALA A 182 -5.21 19.92 -20.40
N ASP A 183 -6.32 20.27 -21.05
CA ASP A 183 -7.54 20.67 -20.35
C ASP A 183 -8.17 19.48 -19.64
N HIS A 184 -8.19 18.31 -20.29
CA HIS A 184 -8.67 17.06 -19.69
C HIS A 184 -7.86 16.66 -18.45
N LEU A 185 -6.53 16.79 -18.50
CA LEU A 185 -5.68 16.56 -17.32
C LEU A 185 -6.04 17.53 -16.19
N ARG A 186 -6.24 18.82 -16.49
CA ARG A 186 -6.64 19.80 -15.46
C ARG A 186 -8.01 19.46 -14.89
N GLU A 187 -9.00 19.14 -15.71
CA GLU A 187 -10.34 18.75 -15.27
C GLU A 187 -10.27 17.59 -14.27
N VAL A 188 -9.60 16.50 -14.65
CA VAL A 188 -9.51 15.28 -13.85
C VAL A 188 -8.72 15.49 -12.56
N PHE A 189 -7.55 16.12 -12.62
CA PHE A 189 -6.67 16.27 -11.46
C PHE A 189 -7.10 17.43 -10.55
N TYR A 190 -7.70 18.50 -11.08
CA TYR A 190 -8.23 19.59 -10.25
C TYR A 190 -9.46 19.12 -9.46
N ARG A 191 -10.26 18.18 -10.00
CA ARG A 191 -11.30 17.49 -9.24
C ARG A 191 -10.74 16.74 -8.04
N MET A 192 -9.54 16.15 -8.16
CA MET A 192 -8.85 15.52 -7.03
C MET A 192 -8.23 16.53 -6.05
N GLY A 193 -8.21 17.82 -6.39
CA GLY A 193 -7.57 18.86 -5.59
C GLY A 193 -6.08 19.02 -5.83
N LEU A 194 -5.55 18.46 -6.93
CA LEU A 194 -4.14 18.54 -7.29
C LEU A 194 -3.88 19.72 -8.23
N ASN A 195 -2.68 20.29 -8.17
CA ASN A 195 -2.24 21.42 -8.99
C ASN A 195 -1.35 20.99 -10.18
N ASP A 196 -1.03 21.93 -11.08
CA ASP A 196 -0.24 21.65 -12.30
C ASP A 196 1.13 21.01 -12.01
N LYS A 197 1.80 21.41 -10.92
CA LYS A 197 3.09 20.80 -10.52
C LYS A 197 2.91 19.33 -10.16
N GLU A 198 1.84 19.00 -9.44
CA GLU A 198 1.53 17.63 -9.04
C GLU A 198 1.12 16.77 -10.24
N ILE A 199 0.37 17.33 -11.20
CA ILE A 199 0.04 16.64 -12.47
C ILE A 199 1.32 16.20 -13.19
N VAL A 200 2.26 17.13 -13.38
CA VAL A 200 3.52 16.85 -14.07
C VAL A 200 4.38 15.86 -13.27
N ALA A 201 4.48 16.04 -11.95
CA ALA A 201 5.26 15.15 -11.09
C ALA A 201 4.72 13.71 -11.10
N LEU A 202 3.39 13.53 -10.99
CA LEU A 202 2.73 12.22 -11.00
C LEU A 202 2.81 11.55 -12.37
N SER A 203 2.75 12.33 -13.46
CA SER A 203 2.97 11.82 -14.83
C SER A 203 4.34 11.15 -14.99
N GLY A 204 5.34 11.56 -14.19
CA GLY A 204 6.66 10.95 -14.14
C GLY A 204 6.65 9.46 -13.75
N ALA A 205 5.61 8.95 -13.10
CA ALA A 205 5.46 7.53 -12.78
C ALA A 205 5.46 6.63 -14.03
N HIS A 206 5.12 7.17 -15.21
CA HIS A 206 5.26 6.49 -16.50
C HIS A 206 6.71 6.18 -16.91
N THR A 207 7.71 6.62 -16.12
CA THR A 207 9.07 6.09 -16.24
C THR A 207 9.15 4.60 -15.92
N LEU A 208 8.14 4.04 -15.24
CA LEU A 208 8.01 2.62 -14.93
C LEU A 208 6.96 1.96 -15.83
N GLY A 209 7.29 0.79 -16.36
CA GLY A 209 6.34 -0.06 -17.07
C GLY A 209 6.18 0.26 -18.56
N ARG A 210 5.03 -0.16 -19.10
CA ARG A 210 4.67 0.00 -20.52
C ARG A 210 3.17 -0.09 -20.70
N SER A 211 2.68 0.45 -21.82
CA SER A 211 1.35 0.15 -22.30
C SER A 211 1.28 -1.19 -23.06
N ARG A 212 0.07 -1.73 -23.18
CA ARG A 212 -0.27 -2.95 -23.91
C ARG A 212 -1.55 -2.71 -24.72
N PRO A 213 -1.57 -3.03 -26.02
CA PRO A 213 -2.74 -2.79 -26.85
C PRO A 213 -3.95 -3.63 -26.40
N GLU A 214 -3.73 -4.82 -25.85
CA GLU A 214 -4.79 -5.70 -25.34
C GLU A 214 -5.43 -5.21 -24.03
N ARG A 215 -4.88 -4.15 -23.42
CA ARG A 215 -5.43 -3.55 -22.19
C ARG A 215 -6.02 -2.18 -22.47
N SER A 216 -5.22 -1.27 -23.00
CA SER A 216 -5.61 0.13 -23.17
C SER A 216 -5.88 0.52 -24.63
N GLY A 217 -5.59 -0.35 -25.60
CA GLY A 217 -5.53 0.01 -27.01
C GLY A 217 -4.22 0.72 -27.42
N TRP A 218 -3.39 1.15 -26.47
CA TRP A 218 -2.16 1.90 -26.74
C TRP A 218 -0.89 1.04 -26.68
N GLY A 219 0.14 1.52 -27.40
CA GLY A 219 1.48 0.93 -27.42
C GLY A 219 1.66 -0.18 -28.45
N LYS A 220 2.93 -0.52 -28.73
CA LYS A 220 3.25 -1.64 -29.62
C LYS A 220 3.07 -2.98 -28.91
N PRO A 221 2.71 -4.07 -29.63
CA PRO A 221 2.69 -5.43 -29.07
C PRO A 221 4.03 -5.79 -28.41
N GLU A 222 5.13 -5.39 -29.05
CA GLU A 222 6.49 -5.57 -28.56
C GLU A 222 7.44 -4.44 -28.97
N THR A 223 8.56 -4.37 -28.27
CA THR A 223 9.72 -3.53 -28.55
C THR A 223 10.99 -4.34 -28.27
N LYS A 224 12.16 -3.89 -28.76
CA LYS A 224 13.46 -4.51 -28.43
C LYS A 224 13.69 -4.72 -26.93
N TYR A 225 13.09 -3.88 -26.08
CA TYR A 225 13.23 -3.94 -24.62
C TYR A 225 12.26 -4.93 -23.96
N THR A 226 11.20 -5.34 -24.64
CA THR A 226 10.20 -6.28 -24.10
C THR A 226 10.45 -7.72 -24.55
N VAL A 227 11.12 -7.90 -25.70
CA VAL A 227 11.58 -9.21 -26.19
C VAL A 227 12.76 -9.70 -25.35
N CYS A 228 13.73 -8.82 -25.05
CA CYS A 228 14.92 -9.18 -24.27
C CYS A 228 14.61 -9.38 -22.77
N SER A 229 13.59 -8.70 -22.22
CA SER A 229 13.17 -8.89 -20.82
C SER A 229 12.56 -10.27 -20.56
N TYR A 230 11.94 -10.90 -21.56
CA TYR A 230 11.43 -12.28 -21.43
C TYR A 230 12.57 -13.28 -21.21
N LEU A 231 13.69 -13.12 -21.93
CA LEU A 231 14.89 -13.95 -21.79
C LEU A 231 15.59 -13.73 -20.43
N LEU A 232 15.62 -12.49 -19.93
CA LEU A 232 16.18 -12.17 -18.61
C LEU A 232 15.31 -12.69 -17.46
N TYR A 233 13.98 -12.60 -17.56
CA TYR A 233 13.05 -13.12 -16.56
C TYR A 233 13.13 -14.65 -16.45
N VAL A 234 13.25 -15.37 -17.57
CA VAL A 234 13.47 -16.83 -17.58
C VAL A 234 14.81 -17.19 -16.91
N ARG A 235 15.88 -16.43 -17.17
CA ARG A 235 17.19 -16.61 -16.51
C ARG A 235 17.17 -16.35 -15.00
N CYS A 236 16.33 -15.41 -14.53
CA CYS A 236 16.21 -15.10 -13.11
C CYS A 236 15.38 -16.15 -12.35
N LYS A 237 14.39 -16.80 -13.01
CA LYS A 237 13.68 -17.95 -12.44
C LYS A 237 14.48 -19.25 -12.43
N ALA A 238 15.47 -19.38 -13.31
CA ALA A 238 16.36 -20.54 -13.36
C ALA A 238 17.47 -20.57 -12.28
N GLY A 239 17.37 -19.73 -11.23
CA GLY A 239 18.25 -19.82 -10.06
C GLY A 239 19.64 -19.18 -10.22
N THR A 240 19.94 -18.57 -11.37
CA THR A 240 21.18 -17.79 -11.54
C THR A 240 21.06 -16.41 -10.89
N PRO A 241 21.97 -15.99 -9.99
CA PRO A 241 21.89 -14.68 -9.37
C PRO A 241 22.12 -13.59 -10.42
N ALA A 242 21.06 -12.87 -10.79
CA ALA A 242 21.23 -11.63 -11.54
C ALA A 242 21.94 -10.63 -10.62
N ARG A 243 23.17 -10.22 -10.96
CA ARG A 243 23.83 -9.10 -10.28
C ARG A 243 22.86 -7.91 -10.33
N LYS A 244 22.62 -7.28 -9.18
CA LYS A 244 21.68 -6.18 -8.94
C LYS A 244 21.87 -4.93 -9.82
N SER A 245 22.80 -4.94 -10.78
CA SER A 245 23.20 -3.80 -11.61
C SER A 245 22.58 -3.75 -13.01
N VAL A 246 21.71 -4.70 -13.39
CA VAL A 246 21.15 -4.78 -14.77
C VAL A 246 19.65 -5.09 -14.79
N LEU A 247 18.88 -4.59 -13.83
CA LEU A 247 17.43 -4.42 -14.02
C LEU A 247 17.24 -3.05 -14.68
N SER A 248 17.03 -3.11 -16.00
CA SER A 248 17.06 -2.00 -16.95
C SER A 248 16.13 -0.85 -16.58
N MET A 249 16.65 0.04 -15.74
CA MET A 249 16.12 1.36 -15.45
C MET A 249 16.58 2.44 -16.46
N ASN A 250 17.18 2.04 -17.59
CA ASN A 250 17.98 2.95 -18.42
C ASN A 250 17.49 3.15 -19.86
N CYS A 251 16.23 2.89 -20.19
CA CYS A 251 15.78 3.06 -21.56
C CYS A 251 15.02 4.36 -21.87
N SER A 252 14.13 4.85 -21.00
CA SER A 252 13.31 6.01 -21.36
C SER A 252 13.99 7.35 -21.08
N ILE A 253 14.82 7.45 -20.04
CA ILE A 253 15.48 8.71 -19.66
C ILE A 253 16.62 9.10 -20.63
N ARG A 254 17.32 8.13 -21.24
CA ARG A 254 18.42 8.44 -22.16
C ARG A 254 17.93 9.04 -23.48
N CYS A 255 16.75 8.66 -23.97
CA CYS A 255 16.16 9.23 -25.18
C CYS A 255 15.63 10.66 -24.98
N LEU A 256 15.12 11.02 -23.79
CA LEU A 256 14.67 12.38 -23.53
C LEU A 256 15.85 13.35 -23.28
N TYR A 257 16.95 12.89 -22.67
CA TYR A 257 18.14 13.75 -22.46
C TYR A 257 19.07 13.84 -23.67
N GLN A 258 19.20 12.79 -24.49
CA GLN A 258 20.03 12.82 -25.72
C GLN A 258 19.37 13.60 -26.86
N GLY A 259 18.06 13.81 -26.84
CA GLY A 259 17.35 14.72 -27.75
C GLY A 259 17.54 16.21 -27.44
N LEU A 260 18.02 16.55 -26.23
CA LEU A 260 18.26 17.94 -25.79
C LEU A 260 19.75 18.33 -25.78
N HIS A 261 20.68 17.38 -25.95
CA HIS A 261 22.13 17.63 -25.96
C HIS A 261 22.80 17.39 -27.32
N SER A 262 22.04 17.18 -28.39
CA SER A 262 22.58 17.05 -29.76
C SER A 262 22.37 18.32 -30.59
N THR A 263 22.56 19.50 -30.01
CA THR A 263 22.81 20.76 -30.76
C THR A 263 23.70 21.69 -29.93
N THR A 264 24.87 21.23 -29.51
CA THR A 264 25.95 22.14 -29.11
C THR A 264 27.13 21.96 -30.06
N THR A 265 26.88 22.19 -31.35
CA THR A 265 27.95 22.49 -32.28
C THR A 265 28.05 24.00 -32.36
N THR A 266 29.13 24.53 -31.79
CA THR A 266 29.59 25.90 -31.99
C THR A 266 29.57 26.25 -33.48
N LYS A 267 28.58 27.02 -33.89
CA LYS A 267 28.65 27.84 -35.10
C LYS A 267 28.31 29.26 -34.70
N THR A 268 29.35 30.08 -34.67
CA THR A 268 29.26 31.54 -34.68
C THR A 268 28.33 31.97 -35.81
N PHE A 269 27.18 32.55 -35.47
CA PHE A 269 26.28 33.16 -36.43
C PHE A 269 26.54 34.67 -36.47
N SER A 270 26.99 35.14 -37.63
CA SER A 270 27.00 36.56 -38.01
C SER A 270 25.59 36.98 -38.44
N PRO A 271 25.12 38.21 -38.16
CA PRO A 271 23.72 38.57 -38.38
C PRO A 271 23.54 39.15 -39.78
N LYS A 272 22.84 38.45 -40.70
CA LYS A 272 22.20 39.08 -41.88
C LYS A 272 20.94 38.35 -42.34
N GLN A 273 19.85 39.14 -42.39
CA GLN A 273 18.67 39.08 -43.29
C GLN A 273 17.71 37.87 -43.10
N VAL A 274 16.53 38.04 -42.49
CA VAL A 274 15.29 38.64 -43.03
C VAL A 274 14.94 38.11 -44.43
N GLY A 275 13.90 37.27 -44.49
CA GLY A 275 13.32 36.79 -45.75
C GLY A 275 12.14 35.85 -45.50
N ILE A 276 10.94 36.40 -45.65
CA ILE A 276 9.64 35.74 -45.61
C ILE A 276 9.47 34.90 -46.89
N GLY A 277 8.83 33.74 -46.79
CA GLY A 277 8.39 32.90 -47.91
C GLY A 277 7.57 31.72 -47.41
#